data_AF-A0A352S204-F1
#
_entry.id   AF-A0A352S204-F1
#
_cell.length_a   1.000
_cell.length_b   1.000
_cell.length_c   1.000
_cell.angle_alpha   90.00
_cell.angle_beta   90.00
_cell.angle_gamma   90.00
#
_symmetry.space_group_name_H-M   'P 1'
#
loop_
_entity.id
_entity.type
_entity.pdbx_description
1 polymer ?
#
loop_
_entity_poly.entity_id
_entity_poly.type
_entity_poly.pdbx_seq_one_letter_code
_entity_poly.pdbx_strand_id
1 'polypeptide(L)' 'LGKVIGGGMPAAAFGGRRDIMAKLAPLGGVYQAGTLSGNPLAVAAGLTTL' A
#
# COMPACT_ATOMS: atom_id res chain seq x y z
N LEU A 1 1.14 0.18 8.25
CA LEU A 1 2.59 0.35 7.95
C LEU A 1 2.80 1.71 7.32
N GLY A 2 3.94 2.35 7.59
CA GLY A 2 4.32 3.66 7.03
C GLY A 2 5.74 4.03 7.47
N LYS A 3 6.19 5.24 7.12
CA LYS A 3 7.53 5.75 7.43
C LYS A 3 8.64 4.88 6.80
N VAL A 4 9.23 3.98 7.58
CA VAL A 4 10.38 3.13 7.20
C VAL A 4 10.11 2.35 5.92
N ILE A 5 8.89 1.82 5.74
CA ILE A 5 8.54 1.02 4.56
C ILE A 5 8.59 1.78 3.24
N GLY A 6 8.66 3.12 3.28
CA GLY A 6 8.79 3.95 2.08
C GLY A 6 10.22 4.29 1.72
N GLY A 7 11.22 3.93 2.54
CA GLY A 7 12.63 4.26 2.26
C GLY A 7 12.89 5.76 2.09
N GLY A 8 12.15 6.60 2.81
CA GLY A 8 12.21 8.06 2.68
C GLY A 8 11.23 8.67 1.66
N MET A 9 10.55 7.84 0.85
CA MET A 9 9.49 8.27 -0.07
C MET A 9 8.10 8.21 0.58
N PRO A 10 7.10 8.97 0.08
CA PRO A 10 5.71 8.88 0.53
C PRO A 10 5.11 7.49 0.23
N ALA A 11 5.09 6.62 1.23
CA ALA A 11 4.45 5.31 1.17
C ALA A 11 3.78 4.93 2.49
N ALA A 12 2.59 4.35 2.38
CA ALA A 12 1.86 3.74 3.48
C ALA A 12 1.15 2.49 2.96
N ALA A 13 0.96 1.52 3.84
CA ALA A 13 0.24 0.29 3.52
C ALA A 13 -0.57 -0.18 4.73
N PHE A 14 -1.70 -0.83 4.45
CA PHE A 14 -2.48 -1.55 5.45
C PHE A 14 -2.72 -2.97 4.94
N GLY A 15 -2.84 -3.92 5.86
CA GLY A 15 -3.00 -5.33 5.56
C GLY A 15 -3.62 -6.04 6.75
N GLY A 16 -4.23 -7.20 6.51
CA GLY A 16 -4.91 -7.98 7.52
C GLY A 16 -5.33 -9.33 6.96
N ARG A 17 -6.26 -10.00 7.65
CA ARG A 17 -6.80 -11.28 7.19
C ARG A 17 -7.46 -11.14 5.81
N ARG A 18 -7.35 -12.19 5.00
CA ARG A 18 -7.86 -12.21 3.62
C ARG A 18 -9.37 -11.95 3.52
N ASP A 19 -10.17 -12.49 4.44
CA ASP A 19 -11.63 -12.26 4.51
C ASP A 19 -11.99 -10.78 4.66
N ILE A 20 -11.14 -10.02 5.36
CA ILE A 20 -11.33 -8.58 5.55
C ILE A 20 -10.82 -7.80 4.35
N MET A 21 -9.62 -8.10 3.85
CA MET A 21 -9.02 -7.37 2.72
C MET A 21 -9.78 -7.58 1.41
N ALA A 22 -10.46 -8.72 1.24
CA ALA A 22 -11.32 -9.00 0.08
C ALA A 22 -12.56 -8.07 0.00
N LYS A 23 -12.85 -7.29 1.05
CA LYS A 23 -13.95 -6.30 1.02
C LYS A 23 -13.58 -5.00 0.28
N LEU A 24 -12.30 -4.75 0.02
CA LEU A 24 -11.84 -3.54 -0.66
C LEU A 24 -12.10 -3.60 -2.17
N ALA A 25 -12.44 -2.47 -2.77
CA ALA A 25 -12.53 -2.35 -4.22
C ALA A 25 -11.16 -2.69 -4.88
N PRO A 26 -11.14 -3.33 -6.05
CA PRO A 26 -12.30 -3.72 -6.88
C PRO A 26 -12.94 -5.06 -6.48
N LEU A 27 -12.45 -5.75 -5.45
CA LEU A 27 -12.93 -7.09 -5.06
C LEU A 27 -14.24 -7.04 -4.24
N GLY A 28 -14.41 -6.00 -3.44
CA GLY A 28 -15.60 -5.76 -2.64
C GLY A 28 -16.07 -4.31 -2.70
N GLY A 29 -17.12 -4.00 -1.93
CA GLY A 29 -17.80 -2.70 -1.98
C GLY A 29 -17.14 -1.57 -1.17
N VAL A 30 -16.08 -1.86 -0.40
CA VAL A 30 -15.39 -0.83 0.39
C VAL A 30 -14.43 -0.07 -0.52
N TYR A 31 -14.82 1.14 -0.91
CA TYR A 31 -14.02 1.96 -1.82
C TYR A 31 -12.71 2.43 -1.17
N GLN A 32 -11.61 2.18 -1.86
CA GLN A 32 -10.30 2.73 -1.54
C GLN A 32 -9.53 2.89 -2.86
N ALA A 33 -8.94 4.06 -3.07
CA ALA A 33 -8.13 4.36 -4.25
C ALA A 33 -7.08 5.42 -3.92
N GLY A 34 -6.06 5.52 -4.75
CA GLY A 34 -5.06 6.58 -4.70
C GLY A 34 -4.23 6.61 -5.97
N THR A 35 -4.19 7.77 -6.64
CA THR A 35 -3.54 7.93 -7.95
C THR A 35 -2.07 7.51 -7.97
N LEU A 36 -1.35 7.76 -6.86
CA LEU A 36 0.08 7.44 -6.73
C LEU A 36 0.34 6.27 -5.78
N SER A 37 -0.71 5.57 -5.34
CA SER A 37 -0.57 4.37 -4.52
C SER A 37 0.19 3.29 -5.30
N GLY A 38 1.30 2.80 -4.75
CA GLY A 38 2.14 1.79 -5.41
C GLY A 38 3.02 2.33 -6.54
N ASN A 39 3.28 3.64 -6.59
CA ASN A 39 4.17 4.21 -7.61
C ASN A 39 5.59 3.58 -7.56
N PRO A 40 6.26 3.41 -8.72
CA PRO A 40 7.49 2.63 -8.81
C PRO A 40 8.66 3.22 -8.03
N LEU A 41 8.73 4.56 -7.88
CA LEU A 41 9.79 5.21 -7.11
C LEU A 41 9.70 4.87 -5.61
N ALA A 42 8.51 4.99 -5.03
CA ALA A 42 8.28 4.67 -3.63
C ALA A 42 8.44 3.17 -3.36
N VAL A 43 8.01 2.30 -4.29
CA VAL A 43 8.20 0.85 -4.17
C VAL A 43 9.67 0.47 -4.25
N ALA A 44 10.44 1.01 -5.20
CA ALA A 44 11.87 0.74 -5.32
C ALA A 44 12.66 1.19 -4.07
N ALA A 45 12.35 2.37 -3.54
CA ALA A 45 12.97 2.87 -2.31
C ALA A 45 12.66 1.97 -1.10
N GLY A 46 11.40 1.57 -0.96
CA GLY A 46 10.97 0.66 0.10
C GLY A 46 11.64 -0.72 0.02
N LEU A 47 11.68 -1.32 -1.18
CA LEU A 47 12.31 -2.63 -1.42
C LEU A 47 13.83 -2.63 -1.18
N THR A 48 14.50 -1.49 -1.39
CA THR A 48 15.94 -1.37 -1.12
C THR A 48 16.23 -1.16 0.37
N THR A 49 15.28 -0.58 1.11
CA THR A 49 15.45 -0.24 2.53
C THR A 49 15.19 -1.44 3.46
N LEU A 50 14.36 -2.39 3.04
CA LEU A 50 13.93 -3.57 3.80
C LEU A 50 14.72 -4.81 3.42
#